data_AF-A0A6J8E8B2-F1
#
_entry.id   AF-A0A6J8E8B2-F1
#
_cell.length_a   1.000
_cell.length_b   1.000
_cell.length_c   1.000
_cell.angle_alpha   90.00
_cell.angle_beta   90.00
_cell.angle_gamma   90.00
#
_symmetry.space_group_name_H-M   'P 1'
#
loop_
_entity.id
_entity.type
_entity.pdbx_description
1 polymer ?
#
loop_
_entity_poly.entity_id
_entity_poly.type
_entity_poly.pdbx_seq_one_letter_code
_entity_poly.pdbx_strand_id
1 'polypeptide(L)'
;MILQCWTVIFYMHILTSILPYEVVAFKSNRQETFSIEINRIILSPQTSSIVSSSIACAVLCILTMNCCSASYNEDSKICLLGSHCSPEMEDSANFKTLIKKPRDVAYGKSAKQSSVFRNLPIYIASRAVDGDLNTWIHTEHDNMPFWIVDLEKIYKIKWIEIFNINKGFRSSDTLTNKIKLNLQYCDTKCLSIIGKRLHDLDITVGPTEDEMKLCAHYVGPAKLGEHLVFECLHEDIRYVKLMINGTEILHVLEVKVYAW
;
A
#
# COMPACT_ATOMS: atom_id res chain seq x y z
N MET A 1 3.95 1.25 42.90
CA MET A 1 4.16 0.10 41.99
C MET A 1 3.63 0.51 40.63
N ILE A 2 4.51 1.05 39.78
CA ILE A 2 4.19 1.61 38.46
C ILE A 2 4.55 0.52 37.45
N LEU A 3 3.56 -0.12 36.84
CA LEU A 3 3.73 -0.97 35.67
C LEU A 3 2.38 -1.04 34.93
N GLN A 4 2.45 -1.06 33.61
CA GLN A 4 1.35 -1.15 32.62
C GLN A 4 0.82 0.18 32.04
N CYS A 5 1.68 0.90 31.31
CA CYS A 5 1.24 1.92 30.33
C CYS A 5 1.84 1.69 28.93
N TRP A 6 2.58 0.60 28.70
CA TRP A 6 3.32 0.37 27.46
C TRP A 6 2.58 -0.51 26.43
N THR A 7 1.70 -1.42 26.86
CA THR A 7 0.99 -2.37 25.98
C THR A 7 -0.17 -1.75 25.20
N VAL A 8 -0.84 -0.74 25.76
CA VAL A 8 -2.04 -0.11 25.16
C VAL A 8 -1.70 0.82 24.00
N ILE A 9 -0.56 1.50 24.08
CA ILE A 9 -0.07 2.40 23.01
C ILE A 9 0.28 1.59 21.75
N PHE A 10 0.80 0.37 21.93
CA PHE A 10 1.14 -0.52 20.82
C PHE A 10 -0.10 -1.00 20.04
N TYR A 11 -1.20 -1.31 20.71
CA TYR A 11 -2.44 -1.79 20.07
C TYR A 11 -3.20 -0.70 19.29
N MET A 12 -3.19 0.54 19.76
CA MET A 12 -3.86 1.67 19.10
C MET A 12 -3.17 2.11 17.81
N HIS A 13 -1.84 2.03 17.73
CA HIS A 13 -1.10 2.31 16.48
C HIS A 13 -1.28 1.21 15.41
N ILE A 14 -1.58 -0.01 15.83
CA ILE A 14 -1.84 -1.15 14.93
C ILE A 14 -3.23 -1.05 14.28
N LEU A 15 -4.25 -0.53 14.98
CA LEU A 15 -5.62 -0.47 14.46
C LEU A 15 -5.87 0.62 13.40
N THR A 16 -5.15 1.74 13.48
CA THR A 16 -5.26 2.83 12.49
C THR A 16 -4.49 2.55 11.19
N SER A 17 -3.58 1.56 11.20
CA SER A 17 -2.79 1.13 10.05
C SER A 17 -3.37 -0.07 9.29
N ILE A 18 -4.46 -0.68 9.79
CA ILE A 18 -5.01 -1.95 9.26
C ILE A 18 -6.40 -1.81 8.62
N LEU A 19 -7.18 -0.78 8.95
CA LEU A 19 -8.54 -0.62 8.44
C LEU A 19 -8.59 0.36 7.26
N PRO A 20 -8.99 -0.07 6.05
CA PRO A 20 -9.06 0.78 4.86
C PRO A 20 -10.36 1.62 4.83
N TYR A 21 -10.76 2.21 5.95
CA TYR A 21 -11.97 3.03 6.06
C TYR A 21 -11.62 4.39 6.66
N GLU A 22 -12.19 5.48 6.12
CA GLU A 22 -12.21 6.77 6.82
C GLU A 22 -13.33 6.74 7.86
N VAL A 23 -12.99 6.87 9.14
CA VAL A 23 -13.95 7.02 10.22
C VAL A 23 -14.31 8.50 10.34
N VAL A 24 -15.48 8.89 9.85
CA VAL A 24 -16.11 10.16 10.25
C VAL A 24 -16.51 10.01 11.73
N ALA A 25 -15.88 10.86 12.56
CA ALA A 25 -15.64 10.71 13.99
C ALA A 25 -16.83 10.34 14.89
N PHE A 26 -16.59 9.56 15.96
CA PHE A 26 -17.30 9.70 17.24
C PHE A 26 -16.40 9.32 18.43
N LYS A 27 -16.49 10.14 19.48
CA LYS A 27 -15.79 10.05 20.77
C LYS A 27 -16.56 9.05 21.66
N SER A 28 -15.92 7.97 22.12
CA SER A 28 -16.52 7.09 23.13
C SER A 28 -15.47 6.61 24.12
N ASN A 29 -15.83 6.67 25.39
CA ASN A 29 -14.98 6.55 26.56
C ASN A 29 -15.41 5.29 27.32
N ARG A 30 -14.81 4.13 27.01
CA ARG A 30 -14.75 2.95 27.89
C ARG A 30 -13.86 1.85 27.30
N GLN A 31 -12.98 1.30 28.13
CA GLN A 31 -12.18 0.10 27.85
C GLN A 31 -13.07 -1.14 27.95
N GLU A 32 -13.25 -1.87 26.86
CA GLU A 32 -13.67 -3.28 26.91
C GLU A 32 -12.78 -4.10 25.97
N THR A 33 -12.21 -5.18 26.51
CA THR A 33 -11.43 -6.18 25.79
C THR A 33 -12.40 -7.22 25.23
N PHE A 34 -12.33 -7.49 23.92
CA PHE A 34 -13.17 -8.50 23.26
C PHE A 34 -12.32 -9.69 22.82
N SER A 35 -12.65 -10.87 23.36
CA SER A 35 -12.19 -12.17 22.88
C SER A 35 -13.06 -12.59 21.69
N ILE A 36 -12.48 -12.84 20.52
CA ILE A 36 -13.21 -13.37 19.35
C ILE A 36 -12.80 -14.83 19.16
N GLU A 37 -13.71 -15.76 19.45
CA GLU A 37 -13.59 -17.16 19.00
C GLU A 37 -13.99 -17.24 17.52
N ILE A 38 -13.02 -17.53 16.65
CA ILE A 38 -13.24 -17.64 15.20
C ILE A 38 -13.48 -19.10 14.83
N ASN A 39 -14.74 -19.54 14.86
CA ASN A 39 -15.15 -20.70 14.07
C ASN A 39 -15.37 -20.23 12.63
N ARG A 40 -14.74 -20.90 11.65
CA ARG A 40 -14.88 -20.58 10.22
C ARG A 40 -16.34 -20.73 9.78
N ILE A 41 -17.08 -19.63 9.70
CA ILE A 41 -18.39 -19.59 9.05
C ILE A 41 -18.15 -19.11 7.61
N ILE A 42 -18.36 -19.98 6.64
CA ILE A 42 -18.43 -19.63 5.22
C ILE A 42 -19.80 -18.98 5.01
N LEU A 43 -19.91 -17.67 5.25
CA LEU A 43 -21.10 -16.89 4.87
C LEU A 43 -20.96 -16.47 3.41
N SER A 44 -22.02 -16.64 2.62
CA SER A 44 -22.07 -16.06 1.28
C SER A 44 -22.37 -14.56 1.37
N PRO A 45 -21.95 -13.75 0.40
CA PRO A 45 -22.53 -12.42 0.22
C PRO A 45 -24.07 -12.56 0.12
N GLN A 46 -24.83 -11.61 0.67
CA GLN A 46 -26.30 -11.64 0.88
C GLN A 46 -26.83 -12.32 2.15
N THR A 47 -26.00 -12.59 3.15
CA THR A 47 -26.47 -13.04 4.47
C THR A 47 -26.70 -11.86 5.42
N SER A 48 -27.75 -11.94 6.24
CA SER A 48 -27.92 -11.08 7.42
C SER A 48 -27.31 -11.74 8.65
N SER A 49 -26.68 -10.94 9.51
CA SER A 49 -26.06 -11.40 10.75
C SER A 49 -26.31 -10.39 11.87
N ILE A 50 -26.34 -10.83 13.12
CA ILE A 50 -26.48 -9.94 14.28
C ILE A 50 -25.08 -9.68 14.83
N VAL A 51 -24.67 -8.42 14.87
CA VAL A 51 -23.34 -8.01 15.35
C VAL A 51 -23.45 -6.82 16.29
N SER A 52 -22.50 -6.69 17.22
CA SER A 52 -22.57 -5.70 18.31
C SER A 52 -22.32 -4.26 17.89
N SER A 53 -21.78 -4.03 16.69
CA SER A 53 -21.44 -2.68 16.21
C SER A 53 -21.24 -2.62 14.70
N SER A 54 -21.27 -1.39 14.16
CA SER A 54 -20.87 -1.12 12.77
C SER A 54 -19.42 -1.54 12.44
N ILE A 55 -18.51 -1.50 13.42
CA ILE A 55 -17.13 -1.97 13.26
C ILE A 55 -17.10 -3.49 13.09
N ALA A 56 -17.84 -4.22 13.92
CA ALA A 56 -17.96 -5.68 13.79
C ALA A 56 -18.56 -6.07 12.42
N CYS A 57 -19.53 -5.31 11.92
CA CYS A 57 -20.08 -5.51 10.58
C CYS A 57 -19.04 -5.30 9.46
N ALA A 58 -18.21 -4.25 9.55
CA ALA A 58 -17.11 -4.04 8.60
C ALA A 58 -16.06 -5.17 8.64
N VAL A 59 -15.66 -5.59 9.84
CA VAL A 59 -14.71 -6.72 10.01
C VAL A 59 -15.27 -7.99 9.40
N LEU A 60 -16.57 -8.26 9.59
CA LEU A 60 -17.23 -9.39 8.97
C LEU A 60 -17.14 -9.33 7.43
N CYS A 61 -17.35 -8.16 6.82
CA CYS A 61 -17.15 -8.00 5.38
C CYS A 61 -15.70 -8.18 4.92
N ILE A 62 -14.71 -7.70 5.68
CA ILE A 62 -13.29 -7.90 5.35
C ILE A 62 -12.93 -9.39 5.30
N LEU A 63 -13.48 -10.17 6.23
CA LEU A 63 -13.22 -11.61 6.37
C LEU A 63 -14.08 -12.46 5.41
N THR A 64 -15.15 -11.90 4.87
CA THR A 64 -16.06 -12.60 3.94
C THR A 64 -15.55 -12.47 2.51
N MET A 65 -15.30 -13.60 1.86
CA MET A 65 -14.89 -13.65 0.46
C MET A 65 -15.96 -13.02 -0.44
N ASN A 66 -15.54 -12.22 -1.42
CA ASN A 66 -16.42 -11.49 -2.34
C ASN A 66 -17.35 -10.44 -1.70
N CYS A 67 -17.18 -10.10 -0.42
CA CYS A 67 -17.87 -8.95 0.16
C CYS A 67 -17.18 -7.64 -0.28
N CYS A 68 -17.97 -6.67 -0.74
CA CYS A 68 -17.52 -5.33 -1.09
C CYS A 68 -18.24 -4.21 -0.34
N SER A 69 -19.41 -4.47 0.21
CA SER A 69 -20.13 -3.50 1.05
C SER A 69 -20.75 -4.17 2.26
N ALA A 70 -20.95 -3.40 3.32
CA ALA A 70 -21.65 -3.84 4.52
C ALA A 70 -22.61 -2.75 4.98
N SER A 71 -23.85 -3.09 5.32
CA SER A 71 -24.82 -2.15 5.87
C SER A 71 -25.22 -2.59 7.26
N TYR A 72 -25.08 -1.70 8.24
CA TYR A 72 -25.34 -2.00 9.64
C TYR A 72 -26.45 -1.12 10.21
N ASN A 73 -27.40 -1.72 10.92
CA ASN A 73 -28.48 -1.01 11.61
C ASN A 73 -28.26 -1.03 13.12
N GLU A 74 -28.21 0.17 13.72
CA GLU A 74 -27.89 0.33 15.14
C GLU A 74 -29.01 -0.15 16.07
N ASP A 75 -30.27 -0.08 15.65
CA ASP A 75 -31.42 -0.46 16.48
C ASP A 75 -31.60 -1.99 16.52
N SER A 76 -31.57 -2.61 15.35
CA SER A 76 -31.79 -4.06 15.17
C SER A 76 -30.51 -4.88 15.31
N LYS A 77 -29.33 -4.22 15.34
CA LYS A 77 -28.01 -4.87 15.33
C LYS A 77 -27.75 -5.74 14.08
N ILE A 78 -28.55 -5.56 13.04
CA ILE A 78 -28.45 -6.31 11.78
C ILE A 78 -27.28 -5.78 10.95
N CYS A 79 -26.46 -6.69 10.45
CA CYS A 79 -25.41 -6.47 9.47
C CYS A 79 -25.74 -7.23 8.18
N LEU A 80 -25.80 -6.50 7.08
CA LEU A 80 -26.03 -7.02 5.73
C LEU A 80 -24.73 -6.93 4.93
N LEU A 81 -24.33 -8.01 4.28
CA LEU A 81 -23.12 -8.04 3.43
C LEU A 81 -23.53 -8.01 1.95
N GLY A 82 -22.96 -7.09 1.18
CA GLY A 82 -23.15 -6.93 -0.25
C GLY A 82 -21.90 -7.32 -1.05
N SER A 83 -22.10 -7.98 -2.19
CA SER A 83 -21.02 -8.29 -3.15
C SER A 83 -20.63 -7.11 -4.03
N HIS A 84 -21.48 -6.10 -4.12
CA HIS A 84 -21.27 -4.92 -4.96
C HIS A 84 -20.79 -3.74 -4.11
N CYS A 85 -19.85 -2.97 -4.66
CA CYS A 85 -19.27 -1.79 -4.01
C CYS A 85 -20.09 -0.51 -4.26
N SER A 86 -21.22 -0.63 -4.96
CA SER A 86 -22.17 0.45 -5.20
C SER A 86 -23.32 0.28 -4.21
N PRO A 87 -23.63 1.28 -3.37
CA PRO A 87 -24.84 1.23 -2.58
C PRO A 87 -26.04 1.30 -3.54
N GLU A 88 -26.73 0.17 -3.78
CA GLU A 88 -28.00 0.17 -4.52
C GLU A 88 -29.19 0.67 -3.66
N MET A 89 -28.92 1.17 -2.46
CA MET A 89 -29.95 1.71 -1.58
C MET A 89 -29.47 2.99 -0.92
N GLU A 90 -29.81 4.11 -1.55
CA GLU A 90 -30.01 5.39 -0.87
C GLU A 90 -31.03 5.21 0.26
N ASP A 91 -30.69 5.70 1.45
CA ASP A 91 -31.61 6.20 2.47
C ASP A 91 -32.71 5.26 3.00
N SER A 92 -32.31 4.09 3.51
CA SER A 92 -32.96 3.59 4.72
C SER A 92 -32.32 4.30 5.91
N ALA A 93 -33.01 5.28 6.50
CA ALA A 93 -32.50 6.20 7.54
C ALA A 93 -31.83 5.54 8.76
N ASN A 94 -31.94 4.21 8.91
CA ASN A 94 -31.41 3.47 10.05
C ASN A 94 -30.24 2.54 9.70
N PHE A 95 -29.74 2.52 8.45
CA PHE A 95 -28.59 1.71 8.04
C PHE A 95 -27.37 2.56 7.69
N LYS A 96 -26.25 2.30 8.36
CA LYS A 96 -24.93 2.83 8.01
C LYS A 96 -24.24 1.89 7.02
N THR A 97 -24.06 2.35 5.78
CA THR A 97 -23.35 1.61 4.73
C THR A 97 -21.85 1.89 4.77
N LEU A 98 -21.06 0.83 4.66
CA LEU A 98 -19.60 0.80 4.68
C LEU A 98 -19.14 0.12 3.39
N ILE A 99 -18.44 0.86 2.55
CA ILE A 99 -17.86 0.32 1.31
C ILE A 99 -16.44 -0.13 1.64
N LYS A 100 -16.14 -1.41 1.43
CA LYS A 100 -14.77 -1.93 1.53
C LYS A 100 -13.93 -1.14 0.52
N LYS A 101 -12.86 -0.47 0.94
CA LYS A 101 -11.91 0.16 0.00
C LYS A 101 -10.82 -0.86 -0.38
N PRO A 102 -10.26 -0.77 -1.60
CA PRO A 102 -9.08 -1.55 -1.94
C PRO A 102 -7.95 -1.27 -0.96
N ARG A 103 -7.16 -2.29 -0.65
CA ARG A 103 -5.98 -2.19 0.22
C ARG A 103 -4.71 -2.26 -0.60
N ASP A 104 -3.68 -1.56 -0.15
CA ASP A 104 -2.33 -1.76 -0.65
C ASP A 104 -1.83 -3.13 -0.21
N VAL A 105 -1.71 -4.04 -1.18
CA VAL A 105 -1.26 -5.42 -0.97
C VAL A 105 0.25 -5.58 -1.16
N ALA A 106 0.95 -4.53 -1.61
CA ALA A 106 2.40 -4.50 -1.71
C ALA A 106 3.07 -4.14 -0.37
N TYR A 107 2.36 -3.44 0.51
CA TYR A 107 2.89 -3.00 1.80
C TYR A 107 3.58 -4.12 2.59
N GLY A 108 4.86 -3.91 2.91
CA GLY A 108 5.71 -4.83 3.67
C GLY A 108 6.10 -6.11 2.93
N LYS A 109 5.81 -6.24 1.63
CA LYS A 109 6.12 -7.44 0.85
C LYS A 109 7.59 -7.53 0.43
N SER A 110 8.03 -8.75 0.14
CA SER A 110 9.38 -8.99 -0.35
C SER A 110 9.58 -8.37 -1.73
N ALA A 111 10.59 -7.53 -1.86
CA ALA A 111 10.97 -6.91 -3.12
C ALA A 111 12.45 -7.12 -3.43
N LYS A 112 12.79 -7.10 -4.71
CA LYS A 112 14.17 -7.14 -5.22
C LYS A 112 14.34 -6.12 -6.34
N GLN A 113 15.59 -5.75 -6.58
CA GLN A 113 15.94 -4.80 -7.64
C GLN A 113 17.23 -5.23 -8.33
N SER A 114 17.42 -4.74 -9.55
CA SER A 114 18.61 -5.00 -10.41
C SER A 114 19.94 -4.87 -9.68
N SER A 115 20.15 -3.77 -8.97
CA SER A 115 21.32 -3.54 -8.12
C SER A 115 20.99 -2.58 -6.99
N VAL A 116 21.84 -2.50 -5.96
CA VAL A 116 21.71 -1.51 -4.87
C VAL A 116 22.87 -0.53 -4.98
N PHE A 117 22.58 0.76 -5.07
CA PHE A 117 23.61 1.80 -5.17
C PHE A 117 24.64 1.68 -4.05
N ARG A 118 25.88 1.41 -4.44
CA ARG A 118 27.04 1.20 -3.57
C ARG A 118 26.81 0.15 -2.47
N ASN A 119 25.88 -0.78 -2.68
CA ASN A 119 25.42 -1.73 -1.67
C ASN A 119 24.99 -1.08 -0.35
N LEU A 120 24.46 0.15 -0.40
CA LEU A 120 24.05 0.89 0.80
C LEU A 120 22.68 0.39 1.32
N PRO A 121 22.55 0.00 2.60
CA PRO A 121 21.30 -0.53 3.16
C PRO A 121 20.12 0.45 3.14
N ILE A 122 20.38 1.74 2.96
CA ILE A 122 19.34 2.78 2.89
C ILE A 122 18.59 2.79 1.54
N TYR A 123 19.09 2.09 0.52
CA TYR A 123 18.57 2.12 -0.86
C TYR A 123 18.05 0.76 -1.38
N ILE A 124 17.77 -0.16 -0.45
CA ILE A 124 17.29 -1.52 -0.74
C ILE A 124 15.86 -1.53 -1.29
N ALA A 125 15.52 -2.59 -2.02
CA ALA A 125 14.23 -2.72 -2.71
C ALA A 125 13.00 -2.59 -1.81
N SER A 126 13.08 -3.00 -0.55
CA SER A 126 11.94 -2.92 0.38
C SER A 126 11.52 -1.50 0.72
N ARG A 127 12.35 -0.48 0.42
CA ARG A 127 12.00 0.93 0.61
C ARG A 127 10.80 1.37 -0.22
N ALA A 128 10.58 0.77 -1.38
CA ALA A 128 9.43 1.09 -2.22
C ALA A 128 8.09 0.54 -1.67
N VAL A 129 8.09 -0.23 -0.59
CA VAL A 129 6.88 -0.85 -0.02
C VAL A 129 6.84 -0.73 1.51
N ASP A 130 7.54 0.24 2.09
CA ASP A 130 7.60 0.44 3.54
C ASP A 130 6.58 1.46 4.07
N GLY A 131 5.83 2.12 3.17
CA GLY A 131 4.85 3.15 3.47
C GLY A 131 5.45 4.51 3.86
N ASP A 132 6.77 4.67 3.75
CA ASP A 132 7.48 5.91 4.07
C ASP A 132 7.97 6.61 2.80
N LEU A 133 7.21 7.64 2.38
CA LEU A 133 7.57 8.55 1.29
C LEU A 133 8.87 9.34 1.53
N ASN A 134 9.53 9.13 2.67
CA ASN A 134 10.84 9.68 2.95
C ASN A 134 12.01 8.78 2.59
N THR A 135 11.76 7.52 2.26
CA THR A 135 12.76 6.56 1.78
C THR A 135 12.59 6.35 0.29
N TRP A 136 13.57 5.71 -0.35
CA TRP A 136 13.49 5.37 -1.77
C TRP A 136 14.46 4.24 -2.11
N ILE A 137 14.13 3.53 -3.18
CA ILE A 137 15.06 2.61 -3.83
C ILE A 137 16.06 3.40 -4.67
N HIS A 138 17.29 2.92 -4.78
CA HIS A 138 18.30 3.51 -5.66
C HIS A 138 19.14 2.38 -6.25
N THR A 139 19.00 2.14 -7.56
CA THR A 139 19.88 1.22 -8.29
C THR A 139 21.21 1.88 -8.60
N GLU A 140 22.17 1.14 -9.14
CA GLU A 140 23.25 1.74 -9.92
C GLU A 140 22.71 2.25 -11.26
N HIS A 141 23.59 2.84 -12.06
CA HIS A 141 23.32 3.21 -13.45
C HIS A 141 23.38 1.97 -14.34
N ASP A 142 22.34 1.14 -14.23
CA ASP A 142 22.26 -0.17 -14.84
C ASP A 142 21.68 -0.10 -16.25
N ASN A 143 21.96 -1.13 -17.06
CA ASN A 143 21.19 -1.38 -18.27
C ASN A 143 19.89 -2.11 -17.90
N MET A 144 18.75 -1.50 -18.24
CA MET A 144 17.40 -1.95 -17.90
C MET A 144 17.22 -2.12 -16.38
N PRO A 145 17.38 -1.05 -15.58
CA PRO A 145 17.21 -1.14 -14.14
C PRO A 145 15.76 -1.56 -13.83
N PHE A 146 15.61 -2.50 -12.90
CA PHE A 146 14.30 -3.00 -12.50
C PHE A 146 14.13 -3.05 -10.99
N TRP A 147 12.86 -3.02 -10.59
CA TRP A 147 12.38 -3.35 -9.25
C TRP A 147 11.16 -4.27 -9.41
N ILE A 148 11.04 -5.27 -8.55
CA ILE A 148 9.93 -6.23 -8.56
C ILE A 148 9.53 -6.62 -7.14
N VAL A 149 8.23 -6.69 -6.89
CA VAL A 149 7.64 -7.16 -5.64
C VAL A 149 6.90 -8.49 -5.84
N ASP A 150 7.07 -9.41 -4.90
CA ASP A 150 6.28 -10.62 -4.75
C ASP A 150 5.14 -10.35 -3.75
N LEU A 151 3.89 -10.33 -4.22
CA LEU A 151 2.71 -10.13 -3.40
C LEU A 151 2.36 -11.35 -2.53
N GLU A 152 3.14 -12.44 -2.62
CA GLU A 152 3.05 -13.73 -1.91
C GLU A 152 1.83 -14.59 -2.26
N LYS A 153 0.80 -13.99 -2.86
CA LYS A 153 -0.36 -14.67 -3.40
C LYS A 153 -0.91 -13.93 -4.61
N ILE A 154 -1.84 -14.57 -5.28
CA ILE A 154 -2.50 -14.07 -6.47
C ILE A 154 -3.62 -13.09 -6.06
N TYR A 155 -3.66 -11.94 -6.73
CA TYR A 155 -4.63 -10.88 -6.52
C TYR A 155 -5.29 -10.45 -7.84
N LYS A 156 -6.54 -10.01 -7.72
CA LYS A 156 -7.20 -9.16 -8.74
C LYS A 156 -6.94 -7.69 -8.39
N ILE A 157 -5.90 -7.12 -8.97
CA ILE A 157 -5.49 -5.72 -8.73
C ILE A 157 -6.46 -4.78 -9.44
N LYS A 158 -6.59 -3.57 -8.90
CA LYS A 158 -7.34 -2.46 -9.48
C LYS A 158 -6.43 -1.45 -10.17
N TRP A 159 -5.51 -0.88 -9.40
CA TRP A 159 -4.53 0.05 -9.91
C TRP A 159 -3.22 -0.06 -9.12
N ILE A 160 -2.19 0.51 -9.72
CA ILE A 160 -0.85 0.64 -9.15
C ILE A 160 -0.55 2.13 -9.04
N GLU A 161 -0.05 2.56 -7.89
CA GLU A 161 0.43 3.92 -7.65
C GLU A 161 1.96 3.90 -7.57
N ILE A 162 2.62 4.84 -8.24
CA ILE A 162 4.07 5.01 -8.21
C ILE A 162 4.35 6.45 -7.77
N PHE A 163 5.10 6.58 -6.68
CA PHE A 163 5.50 7.87 -6.13
C PHE A 163 6.92 8.18 -6.57
N ASN A 164 7.06 9.12 -7.51
CA ASN A 164 8.36 9.57 -7.97
C ASN A 164 9.07 10.38 -6.89
N ILE A 165 10.39 10.41 -6.99
CA ILE A 165 11.27 11.10 -6.05
C ILE A 165 10.93 12.59 -5.95
N ASN A 166 10.65 13.05 -4.72
CA ASN A 166 10.32 14.44 -4.40
C ASN A 166 11.49 15.20 -3.76
N LYS A 167 12.59 14.51 -3.48
CA LYS A 167 13.78 15.03 -2.81
C LYS A 167 15.02 14.26 -3.22
N GLY A 168 16.14 14.94 -3.40
CA GLY A 168 17.44 14.35 -3.66
C GLY A 168 18.30 14.45 -2.41
N PHE A 169 18.86 13.32 -1.95
CA PHE A 169 19.83 13.32 -0.87
C PHE A 169 21.22 13.02 -1.41
N ARG A 170 22.19 13.86 -1.04
CA ARG A 170 23.61 13.57 -1.20
C ARG A 170 24.15 13.22 0.18
N SER A 171 24.67 12.01 0.33
CA SER A 171 25.28 11.56 1.59
C SER A 171 26.36 12.52 2.06
N SER A 172 26.23 12.97 3.29
CA SER A 172 27.39 13.21 4.11
C SER A 172 27.26 12.42 5.41
N ASP A 173 28.17 11.46 5.59
CA ASP A 173 28.29 10.63 6.77
C ASP A 173 28.45 11.47 8.04
N THR A 174 27.63 11.16 9.04
CA THR A 174 27.88 11.51 10.45
C THR A 174 27.68 10.28 11.33
N LEU A 175 28.35 9.18 11.00
CA LEU A 175 28.52 8.07 11.95
C LEU A 175 29.92 7.42 11.97
N THR A 176 30.97 8.17 11.67
CA THR A 176 32.31 7.86 12.20
C THR A 176 33.09 9.17 12.33
N ASN A 177 33.71 9.39 13.50
CA ASN A 177 34.61 10.52 13.79
C ASN A 177 35.92 10.47 12.96
N LYS A 178 35.86 10.24 11.63
CA LYS A 178 37.03 10.29 10.76
C LYS A 178 36.81 10.69 9.29
N ILE A 179 35.59 10.95 8.82
CA ILE A 179 35.40 11.60 7.50
C ILE A 179 34.30 12.64 7.62
N LYS A 180 34.71 13.90 7.59
CA LYS A 180 33.84 15.08 7.56
C LYS A 180 33.27 15.20 6.15
N LEU A 181 32.19 14.48 5.85
CA LEU A 181 31.44 14.81 4.64
C LEU A 181 30.66 16.11 4.93
N ASN A 182 30.48 16.92 3.89
CA ASN A 182 29.75 18.19 3.93
C ASN A 182 28.35 17.91 3.39
N LEU A 183 27.32 17.98 4.24
CA LEU A 183 25.90 17.79 3.88
C LEU A 183 25.40 18.98 3.05
N GLN A 184 25.43 18.86 1.72
CA GLN A 184 24.75 19.81 0.84
C GLN A 184 23.53 19.13 0.22
N TYR A 185 22.33 19.65 0.52
CA TYR A 185 21.10 19.37 -0.21
C TYR A 185 21.36 19.52 -1.73
N CYS A 186 20.81 18.63 -2.55
CA CYS A 186 20.85 18.87 -3.99
C CYS A 186 20.16 20.21 -4.29
N ASP A 187 20.83 21.07 -5.05
CA ASP A 187 20.24 22.33 -5.50
C ASP A 187 19.04 22.05 -6.43
N THR A 188 18.29 23.10 -6.75
CA THR A 188 17.09 22.99 -7.60
C THR A 188 17.38 22.37 -8.97
N LYS A 189 18.60 22.54 -9.50
CA LYS A 189 19.03 21.96 -10.77
C LYS A 189 19.23 20.46 -10.66
N CYS A 190 19.91 19.98 -9.62
CA CYS A 190 20.07 18.55 -9.36
C CYS A 190 18.72 17.85 -9.16
N LEU A 191 17.82 18.45 -8.38
CA LEU A 191 16.48 17.90 -8.16
C LEU A 191 15.68 17.77 -9.47
N SER A 192 15.80 18.77 -10.36
CA SER A 192 15.18 18.72 -11.69
C SER A 192 15.66 17.54 -12.54
N ILE A 193 16.94 17.16 -12.45
CA ILE A 193 17.50 16.01 -13.17
C ILE A 193 17.01 14.71 -12.55
N ILE A 194 17.08 14.58 -11.22
CA ILE A 194 16.68 13.36 -10.51
C ILE A 194 15.19 13.05 -10.72
N GLY A 195 14.33 14.06 -10.68
CA GLY A 195 12.90 13.89 -10.94
C GLY A 195 12.57 13.35 -12.34
N LYS A 196 13.46 13.57 -13.32
CA LYS A 196 13.23 13.18 -14.73
C LYS A 196 13.77 11.79 -15.08
N ARG A 197 14.46 11.10 -14.17
CA ARG A 197 15.03 9.77 -14.43
C ARG A 197 13.98 8.69 -14.65
N LEU A 198 12.78 8.87 -14.09
CA LEU A 198 11.67 7.97 -14.35
C LEU A 198 11.06 8.32 -15.73
N HIS A 199 11.43 7.54 -16.73
CA HIS A 199 10.97 7.64 -18.11
C HIS A 199 11.01 6.27 -18.77
N ASP A 200 10.37 6.12 -19.94
CA ASP A 200 10.35 4.88 -20.73
C ASP A 200 10.13 3.62 -19.85
N LEU A 201 9.18 3.74 -18.92
CA LEU A 201 8.95 2.78 -17.84
C LEU A 201 7.89 1.76 -18.24
N ASP A 202 8.27 0.49 -18.28
CA ASP A 202 7.36 -0.63 -18.38
C ASP A 202 6.92 -1.11 -17.01
N ILE A 203 5.61 -1.23 -16.85
CA ILE A 203 4.96 -1.86 -15.70
C ILE A 203 4.43 -3.20 -16.18
N THR A 204 5.02 -4.28 -15.69
CA THR A 204 4.63 -5.65 -16.04
C THR A 204 4.07 -6.37 -14.83
N VAL A 205 3.10 -7.25 -15.06
CA VAL A 205 2.38 -7.98 -14.02
C VAL A 205 2.17 -9.44 -14.42
N GLY A 206 2.20 -10.37 -13.47
CA GLY A 206 1.98 -11.79 -13.78
C GLY A 206 1.86 -12.70 -12.55
N PRO A 207 1.42 -13.96 -12.74
CA PRO A 207 1.34 -14.96 -11.67
C PRO A 207 2.73 -15.50 -11.26
N THR A 208 3.70 -15.47 -12.18
CA THR A 208 5.11 -15.85 -12.00
C THR A 208 6.03 -14.81 -12.65
N GLU A 209 7.32 -14.82 -12.34
CA GLU A 209 8.30 -13.90 -12.95
C GLU A 209 8.54 -14.18 -14.45
N ASP A 210 8.30 -15.42 -14.90
CA ASP A 210 8.47 -15.81 -16.31
C ASP A 210 7.23 -15.54 -17.16
N GLU A 211 6.06 -15.35 -16.52
CA GLU A 211 4.76 -15.15 -17.18
C GLU A 211 4.22 -13.73 -16.98
N MET A 212 5.12 -12.74 -16.91
CA MET A 212 4.73 -11.33 -16.77
C MET A 212 4.30 -10.72 -18.11
N LYS A 213 3.22 -9.94 -18.10
CA LYS A 213 2.67 -9.21 -19.25
C LYS A 213 2.71 -7.72 -19.00
N LEU A 214 2.81 -6.92 -20.07
CA LEU A 214 2.75 -5.47 -19.97
C LEU A 214 1.37 -5.03 -19.46
N CYS A 215 1.33 -4.39 -18.29
CA CYS A 215 0.15 -3.69 -17.80
C CYS A 215 0.08 -2.28 -18.40
N ALA A 216 1.16 -1.52 -18.29
CA ALA A 216 1.22 -0.13 -18.75
C ALA A 216 2.62 0.25 -19.18
N HIS A 217 2.70 1.21 -20.09
CA HIS A 217 3.93 1.85 -20.53
C HIS A 217 3.85 3.35 -20.27
N TYR A 218 4.85 3.90 -19.59
CA TYR A 218 4.95 5.31 -19.27
C TYR A 218 6.14 5.94 -19.99
N VAL A 219 5.86 6.78 -20.99
CA VAL A 219 6.88 7.42 -21.83
C VAL A 219 7.76 8.39 -21.02
N GLY A 220 7.15 9.15 -20.10
CA GLY A 220 7.86 10.14 -19.29
C GLY A 220 8.41 11.35 -20.08
N PRO A 221 9.40 12.07 -19.52
CA PRO A 221 9.93 11.90 -18.16
C PRO A 221 8.96 12.42 -17.09
N ALA A 222 9.02 11.83 -15.91
CA ALA A 222 8.27 12.28 -14.75
C ALA A 222 8.78 13.64 -14.23
N LYS A 223 7.92 14.31 -13.46
CA LYS A 223 8.25 15.51 -12.70
C LYS A 223 8.69 15.11 -11.29
N LEU A 224 9.50 15.98 -10.67
CA LEU A 224 9.88 15.83 -9.27
C LEU A 224 8.62 15.72 -8.39
N GLY A 225 8.53 14.63 -7.62
CA GLY A 225 7.41 14.33 -6.73
C GLY A 225 6.11 13.97 -7.43
N GLU A 226 6.13 13.67 -8.72
CA GLU A 226 4.95 13.23 -9.44
C GLU A 226 4.41 11.90 -8.90
N HIS A 227 3.09 11.83 -8.77
CA HIS A 227 2.36 10.63 -8.39
C HIS A 227 1.68 10.08 -9.64
N LEU A 228 2.07 8.89 -10.06
CA LEU A 228 1.56 8.22 -11.25
C LEU A 228 0.60 7.11 -10.84
N VAL A 229 -0.53 7.01 -11.53
CA VAL A 229 -1.58 6.00 -11.27
C VAL A 229 -1.85 5.23 -12.55
N PHE A 230 -1.81 3.91 -12.48
CA PHE A 230 -2.00 3.01 -13.62
C PHE A 230 -3.06 1.97 -13.32
N GLU A 231 -4.07 1.89 -14.17
CA GLU A 231 -5.08 0.83 -14.09
C GLU A 231 -4.57 -0.43 -14.79
N CYS A 232 -4.59 -1.57 -14.10
CA CYS A 232 -4.21 -2.86 -14.67
C CYS A 232 -5.44 -3.76 -14.80
N LEU A 233 -5.86 -4.07 -16.03
CA LEU A 233 -7.01 -4.94 -16.30
C LEU A 233 -6.67 -6.44 -16.28
N HIS A 234 -5.63 -6.83 -15.55
CA HIS A 234 -5.18 -8.21 -15.50
C HIS A 234 -5.81 -8.94 -14.30
N GLU A 235 -6.24 -10.17 -14.55
CA GLU A 235 -6.62 -11.11 -13.51
C GLU A 235 -5.39 -11.97 -13.17
N ASP A 236 -5.34 -12.47 -11.94
CA ASP A 236 -4.29 -13.36 -11.44
C ASP A 236 -2.86 -12.79 -11.35
N ILE A 237 -2.67 -11.73 -10.57
CA ILE A 237 -1.36 -11.07 -10.41
C ILE A 237 -0.73 -11.41 -9.06
N ARG A 238 0.51 -11.91 -9.08
CA ARG A 238 1.36 -12.07 -7.88
C ARG A 238 2.61 -11.20 -7.93
N TYR A 239 3.14 -10.95 -9.11
CA TYR A 239 4.35 -10.14 -9.30
C TYR A 239 4.00 -8.84 -10.01
N VAL A 240 4.60 -7.75 -9.52
CA VAL A 240 4.57 -6.43 -10.17
C VAL A 240 6.01 -5.98 -10.37
N LYS A 241 6.39 -5.69 -11.61
CA LYS A 241 7.74 -5.27 -11.98
C LYS A 241 7.72 -3.94 -12.71
N LEU A 242 8.57 -3.04 -12.23
CA LEU A 242 8.93 -1.77 -12.84
C LEU A 242 10.26 -1.93 -13.55
N MET A 243 10.36 -1.50 -14.79
CA MET A 243 11.60 -1.56 -15.56
C MET A 243 11.73 -0.35 -16.47
N ILE A 244 12.83 0.38 -16.38
CA ILE A 244 13.14 1.44 -17.36
C ILE A 244 13.76 0.79 -18.58
N ASN A 245 13.24 1.08 -19.76
CA ASN A 245 13.79 0.65 -21.02
C ASN A 245 14.99 1.54 -21.39
N GLY A 246 16.20 1.05 -21.12
CA GLY A 246 17.44 1.76 -21.40
C GLY A 246 18.40 1.75 -20.22
N THR A 247 19.50 2.48 -20.35
CA THR A 247 20.50 2.62 -19.27
C THR A 247 20.19 3.85 -18.43
N GLU A 248 19.80 3.64 -17.18
CA GLU A 248 19.42 4.73 -16.26
C GLU A 248 19.51 4.23 -14.80
N ILE A 249 19.21 5.11 -13.85
CA ILE A 249 19.02 4.76 -12.44
C ILE A 249 17.52 4.78 -12.09
N LEU A 250 17.03 3.69 -11.52
CA LEU A 250 15.66 3.59 -11.04
C LEU A 250 15.54 4.08 -9.58
N HIS A 251 14.91 5.25 -9.40
CA HIS A 251 14.55 5.79 -8.08
C HIS A 251 13.04 5.91 -7.95
N VAL A 252 12.49 5.26 -6.94
CA VAL A 252 11.06 5.33 -6.61
C VAL A 252 10.93 5.45 -5.10
N LEU A 253 10.07 6.35 -4.62
CA LEU A 253 9.81 6.50 -3.19
C LEU A 253 8.97 5.32 -2.70
N GLU A 254 7.84 5.08 -3.37
CA GLU A 254 6.85 4.10 -2.97
C GLU A 254 6.11 3.55 -4.21
N VAL A 255 5.75 2.28 -4.15
CA VAL A 255 4.91 1.58 -5.10
C VAL A 255 3.78 0.91 -4.32
N LYS A 256 2.55 1.33 -4.58
CA LYS A 256 1.37 0.76 -3.93
C LYS A 256 0.57 -0.03 -4.94
N VAL A 257 0.04 -1.17 -4.51
CA VAL A 257 -0.72 -2.07 -5.37
C VAL A 257 -2.08 -2.31 -4.73
N TYR A 258 -3.16 -1.79 -5.32
CA TYR A 258 -4.47 -1.85 -4.70
C TYR A 258 -5.29 -3.03 -5.19
N ALA A 259 -5.78 -3.86 -4.25
CA ALA A 259 -6.68 -4.99 -4.52
C ALA A 259 -7.79 -5.09 -3.46
N TRP A 260 -8.85 -5.86 -3.76
CA TRP A 260 -9.97 -6.12 -2.82
C TRP A 260 -9.63 -7.14 -1.73
#